data_AF-A0A2C9KBF2-F1
#
_entry.id   AF-A0A2C9KBF2-F1
#
_cell.length_a   1.000
_cell.length_b   1.000
_cell.length_c   1.000
_cell.angle_alpha   90.00
_cell.angle_beta   90.00
_cell.angle_gamma   90.00
#
_symmetry.space_group_name_H-M   'P 1'
#
loop_
_entity.id
_entity.type
_entity.pdbx_description
1 polymer ?
#
loop_
_entity_poly.entity_id
_entity_poly.type
_entity_poly.pdbx_seq_one_letter_code
_entity_poly.pdbx_strand_id
1 'polypeptide(L)'
;MSVSHPLLKILKATLLDLHNEGGKILDTNPRLIPMCRTLEDIFRLGLQTHHRHWFTKPDYWNVLSKLGEKAGPGLYHIIKFVKGNAKTDTDQGRGRLFIRACLLKKDLVTLVKKLREDNPFLQMWYDSSTSILNNDILSEILLSLLAEVQNIPFSLYLKNASFLDETWEMGEYRDYELVPCDVLGVHLQLINSHLVVTDIDPESVAGEDGKVSVGDVMDELYTESLKGAKRGKVRDLFQMYKGMPVYVSLVKARFPDGQIYRPISSLLRLLEIDISQVNGPQTIPTSGPVRKPAHALLPEEEEDEIPVHGPDGNMISADGRVDRIHDSIENVICNSEQKKEVVKLQTSETGIEVRRLSTNEVLLNHSYTEISACGRRTDMLLYFGYIAGETTCNLAKDFTCFVFESNDASEAKIILCSIAQGFERTHWFL
;
A
#
# COMPACT_ATOMS: atom_id res chain seq x y z
N MET A 1 -17.91 42.96 -13.00
CA MET A 1 -16.56 42.42 -13.25
C MET A 1 -16.55 40.96 -12.82
N SER A 2 -16.21 40.03 -13.71
CA SER A 2 -16.14 38.60 -13.38
C SER A 2 -14.94 38.35 -12.45
N VAL A 3 -15.18 38.21 -11.15
CA VAL A 3 -14.15 37.89 -10.14
C VAL A 3 -13.79 36.40 -10.25
N SER A 4 -13.19 35.99 -11.37
CA SER A 4 -12.78 34.59 -11.56
C SER A 4 -11.27 34.51 -11.79
N HIS A 5 -10.59 33.72 -10.97
CA HIS A 5 -9.18 33.41 -11.17
C HIS A 5 -9.01 32.21 -12.12
N PRO A 6 -8.01 32.19 -13.04
CA PRO A 6 -7.78 31.07 -13.95
C PRO A 6 -7.64 29.72 -13.25
N LEU A 7 -6.89 29.64 -12.15
CA LEU A 7 -6.74 28.39 -11.38
C LEU A 7 -8.08 27.87 -10.82
N LEU A 8 -8.97 28.75 -10.36
CA LEU A 8 -10.29 28.33 -9.87
C LEU A 8 -11.18 27.81 -11.00
N LYS A 9 -11.04 28.36 -12.22
CA LYS A 9 -11.71 27.85 -13.42
C LYS A 9 -11.21 26.46 -13.81
N ILE A 10 -9.89 26.25 -13.77
CA ILE A 10 -9.27 24.94 -14.06
C ILE A 10 -9.71 23.91 -13.01
N LEU A 11 -9.70 24.28 -11.73
CA LEU A 11 -10.15 23.41 -10.64
C LEU A 11 -11.62 23.03 -10.84
N LYS A 12 -12.49 24.00 -11.13
CA LYS A 12 -13.91 23.76 -11.41
C LYS A 12 -14.13 22.82 -12.61
N ALA A 13 -13.40 23.03 -13.70
CA ALA A 13 -13.49 22.16 -14.88
C ALA A 13 -13.04 20.73 -14.57
N THR A 14 -11.92 20.58 -13.86
CA THR A 14 -11.41 19.26 -13.47
C THR A 14 -12.36 18.54 -12.51
N LEU A 15 -13.01 19.28 -11.60
CA LEU A 15 -14.03 18.70 -10.72
C LEU A 15 -15.25 18.21 -11.48
N LEU A 16 -15.71 18.96 -12.48
CA LEU A 16 -16.82 18.53 -13.32
C LEU A 16 -16.49 17.23 -14.06
N ASP A 17 -15.27 17.11 -14.60
CA ASP A 17 -14.81 15.88 -15.25
C ASP A 17 -14.81 14.70 -14.27
N LEU A 18 -14.28 14.87 -13.05
CA LEU A 18 -14.24 13.83 -12.01
C LEU A 18 -15.64 13.41 -11.53
N HIS A 19 -16.58 14.35 -11.42
CA HIS A 19 -17.97 14.03 -11.08
C HIS A 19 -18.66 13.20 -12.17
N ASN A 20 -18.37 13.50 -13.44
CA ASN A 20 -18.98 12.81 -14.58
C ASN A 20 -18.43 11.38 -14.75
N GLU A 21 -17.19 11.11 -14.36
CA GLU A 21 -16.62 9.75 -14.40
C GLU A 21 -17.35 8.80 -13.42
N GLY A 22 -17.70 9.28 -12.24
CA GLY A 22 -18.31 8.46 -11.17
C GLY A 22 -17.34 7.41 -10.60
N GLY A 23 -17.74 6.76 -9.50
CA GLY A 23 -16.92 5.73 -8.86
C GLY A 23 -15.70 6.27 -8.08
N LYS A 24 -14.86 5.35 -7.60
CA LYS A 24 -13.67 5.67 -6.80
C LYS A 24 -12.55 6.23 -7.68
N ILE A 25 -11.91 7.32 -7.24
CA ILE A 25 -10.77 7.92 -7.94
C ILE A 25 -9.47 7.30 -7.43
N LEU A 26 -8.78 6.56 -8.29
CA LEU A 26 -7.50 5.89 -8.03
C LEU A 26 -6.31 6.72 -8.52
N ASP A 27 -5.09 6.31 -8.16
CA ASP A 27 -3.84 6.95 -8.61
C ASP A 27 -3.64 6.94 -10.12
N THR A 28 -4.24 5.97 -10.81
CA THR A 28 -4.20 5.83 -12.27
C THR A 28 -5.18 6.75 -13.00
N ASN A 29 -6.01 7.50 -12.28
CA ASN A 29 -6.99 8.37 -12.90
C ASN A 29 -6.32 9.56 -13.61
N PRO A 30 -6.57 9.80 -14.91
CA PRO A 30 -5.89 10.83 -15.69
C PRO A 30 -6.23 12.27 -15.25
N ARG A 31 -7.36 12.48 -14.56
CA ARG A 31 -7.82 13.79 -14.07
C ARG A 31 -7.27 14.13 -12.69
N LEU A 32 -6.72 13.16 -11.96
CA LEU A 32 -6.11 13.37 -10.65
C LEU A 32 -4.90 14.31 -10.73
N ILE A 33 -4.01 14.12 -11.72
CA ILE A 33 -2.80 14.93 -11.86
C ILE A 33 -3.12 16.41 -12.12
N PRO A 34 -3.97 16.78 -13.10
CA PRO A 34 -4.40 18.17 -13.29
C PRO A 34 -4.99 18.81 -12.03
N MET A 35 -5.82 18.07 -11.29
CA MET A 35 -6.41 18.57 -10.04
C MET A 35 -5.34 18.85 -8.98
N CYS A 36 -4.46 17.87 -8.72
CA CYS A 36 -3.39 17.98 -7.75
C CYS A 36 -2.41 19.13 -8.07
N ARG A 37 -2.03 19.28 -9.35
CA ARG A 37 -1.22 20.41 -9.82
C ARG A 37 -1.93 21.74 -9.60
N THR A 38 -3.21 21.82 -9.92
CA THR A 38 -3.99 23.06 -9.71
C THR A 38 -4.06 23.43 -8.23
N LEU A 39 -4.25 22.45 -7.34
CA LEU A 39 -4.22 22.68 -5.89
C LEU A 39 -2.83 23.13 -5.40
N GLU A 40 -1.77 22.49 -5.89
CA GLU A 40 -0.39 22.90 -5.61
C GLU A 40 -0.13 24.34 -6.05
N ASP A 41 -0.55 24.72 -7.26
CA ASP A 41 -0.42 26.09 -7.77
C ASP A 41 -1.21 27.10 -6.94
N ILE A 42 -2.44 26.74 -6.52
CA ILE A 42 -3.26 27.59 -5.63
C ILE A 42 -2.54 27.81 -4.29
N PHE A 43 -1.99 26.76 -3.69
CA PHE A 43 -1.28 26.86 -2.42
C PHE A 43 0.08 27.57 -2.55
N ARG A 44 0.70 27.57 -3.73
CA ARG A 44 1.95 28.29 -3.96
C ARG A 44 1.74 29.76 -4.36
N LEU A 45 0.56 30.10 -4.87
CA LEU A 45 0.24 31.43 -5.38
C LEU A 45 0.28 32.51 -4.29
N GLY A 46 1.11 33.53 -4.53
CA GLY A 46 1.26 34.67 -3.64
C GLY A 46 2.11 34.41 -2.40
N LEU A 47 2.85 33.30 -2.32
CA LEU A 47 3.80 33.06 -1.23
C LEU A 47 4.85 34.17 -1.15
N GLN A 48 4.97 34.76 0.04
CA GLN A 48 5.93 35.83 0.32
C GLN A 48 7.32 35.26 0.59
N THR A 49 8.34 35.90 0.02
CA THR A 49 9.75 35.53 0.18
C THR A 49 10.49 36.38 1.21
N HIS A 50 9.84 37.39 1.79
CA HIS A 50 10.51 38.52 2.44
C HIS A 50 10.79 38.36 3.94
N HIS A 51 10.36 37.28 4.57
CA HIS A 51 10.54 37.11 6.02
C HIS A 51 11.67 36.11 6.35
N ARG A 52 12.88 36.66 6.56
CA ARG A 52 13.96 36.06 7.37
C ARG A 52 14.51 34.68 6.98
N HIS A 53 14.46 34.27 5.72
CA HIS A 53 15.15 33.06 5.26
C HIS A 53 16.24 33.42 4.26
N TRP A 54 17.47 33.60 4.76
CA TRP A 54 18.63 34.03 3.96
C TRP A 54 19.14 32.95 2.99
N PHE A 55 18.62 31.71 3.06
CA PHE A 55 19.19 30.58 2.34
C PHE A 55 18.21 29.74 1.49
N THR A 56 16.89 29.82 1.69
CA THR A 56 15.93 29.08 0.85
C THR A 56 14.59 29.82 0.70
N LYS A 57 14.03 29.79 -0.51
CA LYS A 57 12.66 30.24 -0.78
C LYS A 57 11.69 29.24 -0.16
N PRO A 58 10.80 29.63 0.78
CA PRO A 58 9.84 28.71 1.36
C PRO A 58 8.85 28.23 0.29
N ASP A 59 8.53 26.94 0.32
CA ASP A 59 7.41 26.36 -0.42
C ASP A 59 6.14 26.36 0.44
N TYR A 60 4.98 26.06 -0.16
CA TYR A 60 3.69 26.06 0.54
C TYR A 60 3.69 25.11 1.73
N TRP A 61 4.36 23.96 1.63
CA TRP A 61 4.50 23.02 2.73
C TRP A 61 5.21 23.62 3.95
N ASN A 62 6.23 24.47 3.77
CA ASN A 62 6.90 25.14 4.89
C ASN A 62 5.94 26.01 5.69
N VAL A 63 4.90 26.55 5.04
CA VAL A 63 3.84 27.33 5.69
C VAL A 63 2.82 26.41 6.35
N LEU A 64 2.26 25.46 5.59
CA LEU A 64 1.18 24.58 6.09
C LEU A 64 1.64 23.75 7.29
N SER A 65 2.88 23.28 7.28
CA SER A 65 3.47 22.50 8.37
C SER A 65 3.66 23.27 9.69
N LYS A 66 3.58 24.61 9.64
CA LYS A 66 3.63 25.50 10.83
C LYS A 66 2.28 25.68 11.52
N LEU A 67 1.17 25.26 10.90
CA LEU A 67 -0.13 25.23 11.58
C LEU A 67 -0.08 24.33 12.82
N GLY A 68 0.66 23.22 12.74
CA GLY A 68 0.91 22.34 13.89
C GLY A 68 -0.37 21.95 14.61
N GLU A 69 -0.39 22.09 15.93
CA GLU A 69 -1.57 21.79 16.76
C GLU A 69 -2.76 22.71 16.50
N LYS A 70 -2.52 23.95 16.05
CA LYS A 70 -3.60 24.91 15.71
C LYS A 70 -4.47 24.43 14.56
N ALA A 71 -3.98 23.48 13.75
CA ALA A 71 -4.72 22.89 12.65
C ALA A 71 -5.95 22.08 13.12
N GLY A 72 -6.00 21.70 14.40
CA GLY A 72 -6.98 20.76 14.92
C GLY A 72 -6.58 19.29 14.67
N PRO A 73 -7.29 18.32 15.28
CA PRO A 73 -6.83 16.95 15.38
C PRO A 73 -6.65 16.27 14.01
N GLY A 74 -7.60 16.36 13.08
CA GLY A 74 -7.51 15.71 11.77
C GLY A 74 -6.28 16.14 10.97
N LEU A 75 -6.18 17.45 10.70
CA LEU A 75 -5.04 18.04 10.00
C LEU A 75 -3.71 17.83 10.73
N TYR A 76 -3.69 17.89 12.06
CA TYR A 76 -2.48 17.62 12.84
C TYR A 76 -1.91 16.22 12.56
N HIS A 77 -2.77 15.19 12.52
CA HIS A 77 -2.33 13.83 12.20
C HIS A 77 -1.79 13.72 10.77
N ILE A 78 -2.41 14.41 9.81
CA ILE A 78 -1.90 14.46 8.43
C ILE A 78 -0.53 15.16 8.39
N ILE A 79 -0.38 16.30 9.05
CA ILE A 79 0.90 17.03 9.12
C ILE A 79 1.98 16.15 9.76
N LYS A 80 1.66 15.45 10.85
CA LYS A 80 2.57 14.51 11.53
C LYS A 80 2.95 13.34 10.63
N PHE A 81 1.98 12.75 9.93
CA PHE A 81 2.21 11.69 8.95
C PHE A 81 3.20 12.14 7.86
N VAL A 82 2.99 13.31 7.26
CA VAL A 82 3.87 13.83 6.19
C VAL A 82 5.26 14.17 6.73
N LYS A 83 5.36 14.78 7.92
CA LYS A 83 6.67 15.08 8.55
C LYS A 83 7.48 13.81 8.87
N GLY A 84 6.80 12.72 9.25
CA GLY A 84 7.42 11.44 9.55
C GLY A 84 7.66 10.54 8.34
N ASN A 85 7.23 10.95 7.14
CA ASN A 85 7.34 10.11 5.97
C ASN A 85 8.76 10.16 5.38
N ALA A 86 9.46 9.02 5.45
CA ALA A 86 10.85 8.89 4.97
C ALA A 86 10.98 8.80 3.43
N LYS A 87 9.88 8.91 2.67
CA LYS A 87 9.88 8.82 1.20
C LYS A 87 9.87 10.18 0.51
N THR A 88 9.78 11.28 1.26
CA THR A 88 9.77 12.65 0.71
C THR A 88 10.81 13.51 1.41
N ASP A 89 11.79 13.98 0.64
CA ASP A 89 12.95 14.73 1.16
C ASP A 89 12.76 16.24 1.01
N THR A 90 12.06 16.67 -0.05
CA THR A 90 11.86 18.09 -0.37
C THR A 90 10.55 18.62 0.22
N ASP A 91 10.50 19.94 0.44
CA ASP A 91 9.26 20.59 0.88
C ASP A 91 8.15 20.48 -0.19
N GLN A 92 8.52 20.47 -1.47
CA GLN A 92 7.59 20.20 -2.56
C GLN A 92 6.98 18.80 -2.46
N GLY A 93 7.80 17.74 -2.37
CA GLY A 93 7.30 16.36 -2.30
C GLY A 93 6.46 16.11 -1.05
N ARG A 94 6.84 16.70 0.08
CA ARG A 94 6.01 16.70 1.30
C ARG A 94 4.68 17.41 1.09
N GLY A 95 4.70 18.57 0.43
CA GLY A 95 3.49 19.30 0.07
C GLY A 95 2.54 18.49 -0.82
N ARG A 96 3.10 17.75 -1.78
CA ARG A 96 2.32 16.87 -2.67
C ARG A 96 1.73 15.69 -1.93
N LEU A 97 2.51 15.05 -1.06
CA LEU A 97 2.01 13.99 -0.17
C LEU A 97 0.90 14.51 0.76
N PHE A 98 1.07 15.73 1.27
CA PHE A 98 0.07 16.40 2.10
C PHE A 98 -1.24 16.64 1.34
N ILE A 99 -1.18 17.15 0.10
CA ILE A 99 -2.36 17.31 -0.76
C ILE A 99 -3.07 15.96 -0.97
N ARG A 100 -2.34 14.90 -1.32
CA ARG A 100 -2.90 13.54 -1.49
C ARG A 100 -3.58 13.05 -0.22
N ALA A 101 -2.94 13.24 0.94
CA ALA A 101 -3.51 12.84 2.22
C ALA A 101 -4.77 13.65 2.57
N CYS A 102 -4.78 14.96 2.32
CA CYS A 102 -5.97 15.79 2.51
C CYS A 102 -7.12 15.45 1.55
N LEU A 103 -6.83 15.02 0.32
CA LEU A 103 -7.85 14.51 -0.60
C LEU A 103 -8.48 13.22 -0.05
N LEU A 104 -7.65 12.26 0.36
CA LEU A 104 -8.11 10.99 0.92
C LEU A 104 -8.90 11.17 2.24
N LYS A 105 -8.46 12.10 3.10
CA LYS A 105 -9.09 12.38 4.40
C LYS A 105 -10.15 13.48 4.34
N LYS A 106 -10.40 14.05 3.16
CA LYS A 106 -11.39 15.12 2.93
C LYS A 106 -11.15 16.35 3.81
N ASP A 107 -9.90 16.77 3.98
CA ASP A 107 -9.50 17.80 4.95
C ASP A 107 -9.13 19.17 4.32
N LEU A 108 -9.24 19.32 2.99
CA LEU A 108 -8.87 20.56 2.30
C LEU A 108 -9.75 21.77 2.72
N VAL A 109 -11.05 21.59 2.95
CA VAL A 109 -11.93 22.68 3.41
C VAL A 109 -11.50 23.13 4.82
N THR A 110 -11.26 22.19 5.72
CA THR A 110 -10.78 22.46 7.09
C THR A 110 -9.48 23.26 7.05
N LEU A 111 -8.56 22.87 6.16
CA LEU A 111 -7.27 23.55 6.00
C LEU A 111 -7.45 25.02 5.63
N VAL A 112 -8.23 25.31 4.59
CA VAL A 112 -8.42 26.68 4.10
C VAL A 112 -9.19 27.52 5.13
N LYS A 113 -10.19 26.95 5.82
CA LYS A 113 -10.88 27.63 6.93
C LYS A 113 -9.90 28.02 8.05
N LYS A 114 -9.04 27.10 8.48
CA LYS A 114 -8.05 27.36 9.54
C LYS A 114 -7.04 28.44 9.14
N LEU A 115 -6.62 28.46 7.88
CA LEU A 115 -5.75 29.52 7.36
C LEU A 115 -6.45 30.89 7.40
N ARG A 116 -7.74 30.97 7.05
CA ARG A 116 -8.51 32.22 7.08
C ARG A 116 -8.79 32.72 8.50
N GLU A 117 -9.01 31.81 9.45
CA GLU A 117 -9.25 32.16 10.86
C GLU A 117 -8.03 32.86 11.49
N ASP A 118 -6.81 32.47 11.11
CA ASP A 118 -5.55 33.10 11.56
C ASP A 118 -5.08 34.16 10.53
N ASN A 119 -5.85 35.24 10.39
CA ASN A 119 -5.56 36.32 9.44
C ASN A 119 -4.12 36.91 9.56
N PRO A 120 -3.57 37.15 10.78
CA PRO A 120 -2.18 37.59 10.92
C PRO A 120 -1.18 36.58 10.38
N PHE A 121 -1.39 35.27 10.61
CA PHE A 121 -0.55 34.22 10.03
C PHE A 121 -0.65 34.20 8.51
N LEU A 122 -1.85 34.30 7.96
CA LEU A 122 -2.08 34.29 6.51
C LEU A 122 -1.41 35.49 5.82
N GLN A 123 -1.57 36.70 6.36
CA GLN A 123 -0.93 37.91 5.85
C GLN A 123 0.60 37.90 5.96
N MET A 124 1.15 37.16 6.92
CA MET A 124 2.60 36.98 7.06
C MET A 124 3.20 36.10 5.96
N TRP A 125 2.43 35.17 5.39
CA TRP A 125 2.94 34.19 4.42
C TRP A 125 2.45 34.41 2.99
N TYR A 126 1.29 35.05 2.80
CA TYR A 126 0.64 35.20 1.51
C TYR A 126 0.30 36.65 1.20
N ASP A 127 0.69 37.12 0.03
CA ASP A 127 0.37 38.46 -0.46
C ASP A 127 -1.13 38.56 -0.81
N SER A 128 -1.81 39.59 -0.28
CA SER A 128 -3.26 39.76 -0.45
C SER A 128 -3.68 40.19 -1.85
N SER A 129 -2.75 40.73 -2.65
CA SER A 129 -3.04 41.18 -4.02
C SER A 129 -3.00 40.05 -5.05
N THR A 130 -2.25 38.99 -4.76
CA THR A 130 -1.99 37.87 -5.68
C THR A 130 -2.53 36.52 -5.18
N SER A 131 -2.53 36.26 -3.87
CA SER A 131 -2.93 34.97 -3.33
C SER A 131 -4.44 34.76 -3.39
N ILE A 132 -4.86 33.58 -3.83
CA ILE A 132 -6.26 33.14 -3.68
C ILE A 132 -6.61 32.95 -2.20
N LEU A 133 -5.69 32.42 -1.39
CA LEU A 133 -5.95 32.12 0.01
C LEU A 133 -6.23 33.38 0.83
N ASN A 134 -5.45 34.45 0.58
CA ASN A 134 -5.52 35.74 1.28
C ASN A 134 -6.42 36.79 0.57
N ASN A 135 -7.26 36.36 -0.37
CA ASN A 135 -8.26 37.21 -1.00
C ASN A 135 -9.67 36.73 -0.61
N ASP A 136 -10.45 37.54 0.10
CA ASP A 136 -11.73 37.11 0.67
C ASP A 136 -12.70 36.50 -0.36
N ILE A 137 -12.84 37.11 -1.54
CA ILE A 137 -13.76 36.64 -2.56
C ILE A 137 -13.25 35.34 -3.21
N LEU A 138 -11.97 35.31 -3.59
CA LEU A 138 -11.40 34.12 -4.25
C LEU A 138 -11.28 32.93 -3.29
N SER A 139 -10.99 33.19 -2.02
CA SER A 139 -10.91 32.19 -0.95
C SER A 139 -12.29 31.58 -0.66
N GLU A 140 -13.37 32.37 -0.70
CA GLU A 140 -14.74 31.86 -0.58
C GLU A 140 -15.15 30.98 -1.77
N ILE A 141 -14.78 31.39 -2.99
CA ILE A 141 -14.99 30.56 -4.19
C ILE A 141 -14.20 29.25 -4.08
N LEU A 142 -12.94 29.32 -3.62
CA LEU A 142 -12.12 28.14 -3.38
C LEU A 142 -12.79 27.20 -2.37
N LEU A 143 -13.27 27.71 -1.23
CA LEU A 143 -13.97 26.91 -0.23
C LEU A 143 -15.19 26.21 -0.80
N SER A 144 -15.96 26.89 -1.66
CA SER A 144 -17.11 26.29 -2.34
C SER A 144 -16.69 25.13 -3.26
N LEU A 145 -15.60 25.29 -4.03
CA LEU A 145 -15.06 24.21 -4.88
C LEU A 145 -14.49 23.06 -4.04
N LEU A 146 -13.80 23.35 -2.94
CA LEU A 146 -13.24 22.34 -2.05
C LEU A 146 -14.34 21.55 -1.32
N ALA A 147 -15.50 22.13 -1.06
CA ALA A 147 -16.65 21.41 -0.52
C ALA A 147 -17.13 20.33 -1.51
N GLU A 148 -17.12 20.61 -2.82
CA GLU A 148 -17.41 19.59 -3.83
C GLU A 148 -16.30 18.53 -3.94
N VAL A 149 -15.03 18.91 -3.80
CA VAL A 149 -13.91 17.95 -3.72
C VAL A 149 -14.13 16.93 -2.61
N GLN A 150 -14.64 17.33 -1.45
CA GLN A 150 -14.91 16.42 -0.33
C GLN A 150 -15.97 15.35 -0.67
N ASN A 151 -16.82 15.57 -1.67
CA ASN A 151 -17.82 14.60 -2.11
C ASN A 151 -17.22 13.52 -3.03
N ILE A 152 -16.02 13.73 -3.57
CA ILE A 152 -15.36 12.77 -4.46
C ILE A 152 -14.74 11.62 -3.64
N PRO A 153 -15.01 10.34 -3.97
CA PRO A 153 -14.49 9.20 -3.23
C PRO A 153 -13.06 8.84 -3.69
N PHE A 154 -12.08 9.59 -3.22
CA PHE A 154 -10.66 9.30 -3.46
C PHE A 154 -10.23 7.99 -2.77
N SER A 155 -9.49 7.16 -3.49
CA SER A 155 -8.85 5.92 -3.01
C SER A 155 -7.39 5.92 -3.48
N LEU A 156 -6.59 6.78 -2.84
CA LEU A 156 -5.19 7.03 -3.20
C LEU A 156 -4.24 6.19 -2.34
N TYR A 157 -3.20 5.64 -2.95
CA TYR A 157 -2.19 4.88 -2.24
C TYR A 157 -1.06 5.78 -1.74
N LEU A 158 -1.13 6.16 -0.45
CA LEU A 158 -0.19 7.11 0.15
C LEU A 158 1.23 6.53 0.36
N LYS A 159 1.39 5.20 0.28
CA LYS A 159 2.71 4.55 0.30
C LYS A 159 3.52 4.83 -0.96
N ASN A 160 2.86 5.01 -2.10
CA ASN A 160 3.48 5.45 -3.35
C ASN A 160 3.79 6.94 -3.24
N ALA A 161 4.95 7.26 -2.68
CA ALA A 161 5.34 8.64 -2.35
C ALA A 161 6.76 9.00 -2.80
N SER A 162 7.60 8.01 -3.14
CA SER A 162 9.04 8.22 -3.34
C SER A 162 9.39 9.11 -4.52
N PHE A 163 8.51 9.23 -5.52
CA PHE A 163 8.70 10.10 -6.68
C PHE A 163 8.00 11.47 -6.55
N LEU A 164 7.39 11.77 -5.39
CA LEU A 164 6.65 13.01 -5.22
C LEU A 164 7.56 14.24 -5.15
N ASP A 165 8.85 14.09 -4.81
CA ASP A 165 9.80 15.19 -4.86
C ASP A 165 9.94 15.73 -6.29
N GLU A 166 9.89 14.84 -7.28
CA GLU A 166 10.13 15.11 -8.69
C GLU A 166 8.81 15.37 -9.44
N THR A 167 7.79 14.55 -9.24
CA THR A 167 6.61 14.53 -10.12
C THR A 167 5.28 14.27 -9.40
N TRP A 168 4.19 14.55 -10.11
CA TRP A 168 2.83 14.10 -9.79
C TRP A 168 2.44 12.81 -10.50
N GLU A 169 3.22 12.39 -11.50
CA GLU A 169 2.99 11.11 -12.18
C GLU A 169 3.23 9.98 -11.18
N MET A 170 2.27 9.07 -11.07
CA MET A 170 2.35 7.93 -10.16
C MET A 170 2.77 6.68 -10.95
N GLY A 171 3.86 6.05 -10.53
CA GLY A 171 4.23 4.73 -11.05
C GLY A 171 3.28 3.66 -10.53
N GLU A 172 3.21 2.53 -11.22
CA GLU A 172 2.53 1.36 -10.67
C GLU A 172 3.28 0.87 -9.44
N TYR A 173 2.55 0.69 -8.34
CA TYR A 173 3.12 0.29 -7.06
C TYR A 173 2.59 -1.09 -6.69
N ARG A 174 3.49 -2.03 -6.43
CA ARG A 174 3.13 -3.42 -6.12
C ARG A 174 3.78 -3.86 -4.82
N ASP A 175 2.98 -4.44 -3.95
CA ASP A 175 3.44 -5.13 -2.75
C ASP A 175 3.46 -6.63 -3.04
N TYR A 176 4.57 -7.28 -2.71
CA TYR A 176 4.75 -8.71 -2.87
C TYR A 176 5.20 -9.34 -1.57
N GLU A 177 4.70 -10.56 -1.36
CA GLU A 177 5.19 -11.50 -0.37
C GLU A 177 5.89 -12.62 -1.14
N LEU A 178 7.15 -12.87 -0.79
CA LEU A 178 7.98 -13.91 -1.37
C LEU A 178 8.38 -14.90 -0.28
N VAL A 179 8.78 -16.10 -0.69
CA VAL A 179 9.21 -17.15 0.24
C VAL A 179 10.39 -16.66 1.10
N PRO A 180 10.52 -17.17 2.34
CA PRO A 180 11.69 -16.89 3.16
C PRO A 180 12.99 -17.26 2.43
N CYS A 181 13.94 -16.33 2.36
CA CYS A 181 15.24 -16.58 1.75
C CYS A 181 16.33 -15.73 2.41
N ASP A 182 17.56 -16.26 2.45
CA ASP A 182 18.74 -15.50 2.89
C ASP A 182 19.21 -14.50 1.81
N VAL A 183 18.95 -14.80 0.53
CA VAL A 183 19.31 -13.96 -0.63
C VAL A 183 18.16 -13.97 -1.63
N LEU A 184 17.69 -12.78 -2.02
CA LEU A 184 16.59 -12.62 -2.98
C LEU A 184 17.02 -12.80 -4.45
N GLY A 185 18.31 -12.61 -4.75
CA GLY A 185 18.89 -12.69 -6.11
C GLY A 185 18.60 -11.47 -6.98
N VAL A 186 18.56 -10.29 -6.35
CA VAL A 186 18.42 -9.00 -7.04
C VAL A 186 19.69 -8.18 -6.89
N HIS A 187 20.17 -7.62 -7.99
CA HIS A 187 21.26 -6.66 -8.00
C HIS A 187 20.67 -5.26 -7.94
N LEU A 188 21.12 -4.47 -6.97
CA LEU A 188 20.56 -3.15 -6.67
C LEU A 188 21.63 -2.07 -6.76
N GLN A 189 21.28 -0.95 -7.38
CA GLN A 189 22.13 0.24 -7.41
C GLN A 189 21.36 1.47 -6.91
N LEU A 190 21.97 2.22 -5.99
CA LEU A 190 21.39 3.44 -5.43
C LEU A 190 21.71 4.65 -6.33
N ILE A 191 20.70 5.27 -6.93
CA ILE A 191 20.83 6.47 -7.77
C ILE A 191 19.74 7.47 -7.43
N ASN A 192 20.13 8.73 -7.22
CA ASN A 192 19.22 9.82 -6.84
C ASN A 192 18.28 9.41 -5.70
N SER A 193 18.82 8.74 -4.67
CA SER A 193 18.06 8.20 -3.53
C SER A 193 17.12 7.03 -3.82
N HIS A 194 17.11 6.45 -5.01
CA HIS A 194 16.30 5.28 -5.37
C HIS A 194 17.17 4.02 -5.53
N LEU A 195 16.76 2.89 -4.95
CA LEU A 195 17.39 1.59 -5.19
C LEU A 195 16.75 0.92 -6.41
N VAL A 196 17.45 0.96 -7.54
CA VAL A 196 16.99 0.41 -8.83
C VAL A 196 17.51 -1.01 -9.01
N VAL A 197 16.66 -1.91 -9.48
CA VAL A 197 17.02 -3.28 -9.87
C VAL A 197 17.79 -3.23 -11.19
N THR A 198 19.06 -3.59 -11.17
CA THR A 198 19.93 -3.55 -12.35
C THR A 198 20.06 -4.91 -13.04
N ASP A 199 19.94 -5.99 -12.27
CA ASP A 199 20.02 -7.37 -12.76
C ASP A 199 19.29 -8.32 -11.80
N ILE A 200 18.90 -9.50 -12.29
CA ILE A 200 18.18 -10.52 -11.53
C ILE A 200 18.80 -11.89 -11.84
N ASP A 201 19.15 -12.63 -10.79
CA ASP A 201 19.72 -13.97 -10.92
C ASP A 201 18.62 -14.96 -11.41
N PRO A 202 18.80 -15.66 -12.55
CA PRO A 202 17.73 -16.47 -13.16
C PRO A 202 17.19 -17.62 -12.31
N GLU A 203 18.00 -18.19 -11.41
CA GLU A 203 17.63 -19.30 -10.52
C GLU A 203 17.35 -18.84 -9.08
N SER A 204 17.03 -17.56 -8.90
CA SER A 204 16.72 -16.97 -7.60
C SER A 204 15.24 -16.76 -7.38
N VAL A 205 14.86 -16.51 -6.12
CA VAL A 205 13.47 -16.18 -5.73
C VAL A 205 12.90 -15.02 -6.57
N ALA A 206 13.71 -14.00 -6.90
CA ALA A 206 13.25 -12.90 -7.74
C ALA A 206 13.14 -13.25 -9.24
N GLY A 207 13.86 -14.28 -9.70
CA GLY A 207 13.86 -14.74 -11.09
C GLY A 207 12.72 -15.69 -11.46
N GLU A 208 12.07 -16.32 -10.47
CA GLU A 208 11.14 -17.42 -10.71
C GLU A 208 9.74 -17.01 -11.19
N ASP A 209 9.16 -15.93 -10.64
CA ASP A 209 7.74 -15.62 -10.81
C ASP A 209 7.44 -14.29 -11.55
N GLY A 210 8.50 -13.60 -12.01
CA GLY A 210 8.38 -12.35 -12.77
C GLY A 210 7.80 -11.17 -11.98
N LYS A 211 7.68 -11.26 -10.64
CA LYS A 211 7.19 -10.14 -9.81
C LYS A 211 8.17 -8.96 -9.80
N VAL A 212 9.48 -9.26 -9.86
CA VAL A 212 10.57 -8.29 -9.94
C VAL A 212 11.07 -8.21 -11.39
N SER A 213 11.41 -7.00 -11.86
CA SER A 213 11.93 -6.79 -13.21
C SER A 213 13.08 -5.81 -13.21
N VAL A 214 14.04 -5.99 -14.13
CA VAL A 214 15.13 -5.03 -14.34
C VAL A 214 14.55 -3.65 -14.66
N GLY A 215 15.06 -2.65 -13.96
CA GLY A 215 14.62 -1.27 -14.00
C GLY A 215 13.63 -0.91 -12.90
N ASP A 216 12.99 -1.84 -12.20
CA ASP A 216 12.08 -1.51 -11.09
C ASP A 216 12.82 -0.79 -9.95
N VAL A 217 12.10 0.00 -9.16
CA VAL A 217 12.64 0.58 -7.92
C VAL A 217 12.15 -0.21 -6.72
N MET A 218 13.08 -0.76 -5.94
CA MET A 218 12.80 -1.34 -4.63
C MET A 218 12.59 -0.24 -3.61
N ASP A 219 11.32 -0.05 -3.23
CA ASP A 219 10.86 1.11 -2.48
C ASP A 219 10.70 0.84 -0.98
N GLU A 220 10.19 -0.33 -0.61
CA GLU A 220 10.20 -0.84 0.77
C GLU A 220 10.69 -2.28 0.81
N LEU A 221 11.33 -2.64 1.93
CA LEU A 221 11.66 -4.01 2.28
C LEU A 221 11.31 -4.21 3.76
N TYR A 222 10.52 -5.23 4.09
CA TYR A 222 9.92 -5.44 5.41
C TYR A 222 9.25 -4.18 5.96
N THR A 223 8.50 -3.48 5.10
CA THR A 223 7.81 -2.20 5.40
C THR A 223 8.72 -1.01 5.72
N GLU A 224 10.03 -1.19 5.67
CA GLU A 224 11.01 -0.13 5.86
C GLU A 224 11.31 0.57 4.52
N SER A 225 11.17 1.90 4.50
CA SER A 225 11.50 2.71 3.32
C SER A 225 12.97 2.53 2.94
N LEU A 226 13.20 2.30 1.66
CA LEU A 226 14.54 2.18 1.07
C LEU A 226 15.02 3.46 0.37
N LYS A 227 14.20 4.52 0.35
CA LYS A 227 14.62 5.81 -0.20
C LYS A 227 15.82 6.36 0.59
N GLY A 228 16.87 6.74 -0.13
CA GLY A 228 18.12 7.24 0.44
C GLY A 228 18.85 6.24 1.34
N ALA A 229 18.56 4.93 1.21
CA ALA A 229 19.11 3.91 2.08
C ALA A 229 20.64 3.89 2.05
N LYS A 230 21.24 3.79 3.24
CA LYS A 230 22.69 3.60 3.38
C LYS A 230 23.08 2.22 2.89
N ARG A 231 24.33 2.10 2.40
CA ARG A 231 24.93 0.81 2.03
C ARG A 231 24.82 -0.16 3.22
N GLY A 232 24.31 -1.37 2.95
CA GLY A 232 24.12 -2.40 3.97
C GLY A 232 22.68 -2.52 4.49
N LYS A 233 21.83 -1.48 4.39
CA LYS A 233 20.46 -1.51 4.93
C LYS A 233 19.66 -2.73 4.46
N VAL A 234 19.71 -3.07 3.17
CA VAL A 234 19.02 -4.24 2.60
C VAL A 234 19.49 -5.53 3.28
N ARG A 235 20.81 -5.75 3.38
CA ARG A 235 21.39 -6.91 4.06
C ARG A 235 21.01 -6.96 5.53
N ASP A 236 21.07 -5.82 6.22
CA ASP A 236 20.75 -5.74 7.63
C ASP A 236 19.26 -6.06 7.89
N LEU A 237 18.38 -5.68 6.96
CA LEU A 237 16.96 -6.06 6.98
C LEU A 237 16.76 -7.56 6.76
N PHE A 238 17.42 -8.19 5.78
CA PHE A 238 17.39 -9.65 5.61
C PHE A 238 17.89 -10.39 6.84
N GLN A 239 18.95 -9.89 7.49
CA GLN A 239 19.49 -10.48 8.70
C GLN A 239 18.54 -10.33 9.90
N MET A 240 17.87 -9.18 10.02
CA MET A 240 16.92 -8.90 11.10
C MET A 240 15.65 -9.75 11.00
N TYR A 241 15.17 -9.99 9.77
CA TYR A 241 13.93 -10.72 9.50
C TYR A 241 14.20 -12.13 8.94
N LYS A 242 15.36 -12.71 9.27
CA LYS A 242 15.74 -14.04 8.80
C LYS A 242 14.67 -15.08 9.17
N GLY A 243 14.29 -15.91 8.20
CA GLY A 243 13.27 -16.95 8.35
C GLY A 243 11.83 -16.47 8.13
N MET A 244 11.58 -15.16 8.03
CA MET A 244 10.27 -14.61 7.70
C MET A 244 10.06 -14.52 6.18
N PRO A 245 8.81 -14.55 5.69
CA PRO A 245 8.50 -14.20 4.30
C PRO A 245 9.04 -12.82 3.94
N VAL A 246 9.59 -12.68 2.74
CA VAL A 246 10.18 -11.43 2.27
C VAL A 246 9.06 -10.52 1.76
N TYR A 247 8.79 -9.44 2.50
CA TYR A 247 7.85 -8.41 2.07
C TYR A 247 8.58 -7.31 1.32
N VAL A 248 8.30 -7.15 0.03
CA VAL A 248 8.94 -6.14 -0.82
C VAL A 248 7.89 -5.30 -1.52
N SER A 249 8.14 -3.99 -1.58
CA SER A 249 7.31 -3.06 -2.33
C SER A 249 8.10 -2.46 -3.47
N LEU A 250 7.54 -2.48 -4.68
CA LEU A 250 8.20 -2.06 -5.92
C LEU A 250 7.42 -0.94 -6.60
N VAL A 251 8.13 0.09 -7.07
CA VAL A 251 7.63 0.97 -8.14
C VAL A 251 8.07 0.34 -9.46
N LYS A 252 7.09 -0.09 -10.26
CA LYS A 252 7.36 -0.78 -11.53
C LYS A 252 7.88 0.19 -12.57
N ALA A 253 8.90 -0.22 -13.33
CA ALA A 253 9.45 0.57 -14.43
C ALA A 253 8.47 0.72 -15.60
N ARG A 254 7.53 -0.22 -15.72
CA ARG A 254 6.51 -0.27 -16.76
C ARG A 254 5.12 -0.38 -16.14
N PHE A 255 4.17 0.22 -16.81
CA PHE A 255 2.74 -0.01 -16.58
C PHE A 255 2.30 -1.33 -17.22
N PRO A 256 1.08 -1.83 -16.92
CA PRO A 256 0.58 -3.10 -17.46
C PRO A 256 0.40 -3.08 -18.98
N ASP A 257 0.24 -1.90 -19.57
CA ASP A 257 0.16 -1.69 -21.02
C ASP A 257 1.54 -1.66 -21.72
N GLY A 258 2.61 -1.90 -20.95
CA GLY A 258 4.00 -1.91 -21.42
C GLY A 258 4.64 -0.53 -21.52
N GLN A 259 3.89 0.57 -21.32
CA GLN A 259 4.45 1.92 -21.34
C GLN A 259 5.42 2.11 -20.19
N ILE A 260 6.50 2.84 -20.46
CA ILE A 260 7.53 3.14 -19.45
C ILE A 260 6.99 4.24 -18.52
N TYR A 261 7.15 4.03 -17.22
CA TYR A 261 6.91 5.07 -16.22
C TYR A 261 7.96 6.19 -16.37
N ARG A 262 7.59 7.25 -17.10
CA ARG A 262 8.51 8.30 -17.57
C ARG A 262 9.47 8.87 -16.51
N PRO A 263 9.07 9.09 -15.25
CA PRO A 263 9.97 9.59 -14.20
C PRO A 263 11.17 8.68 -13.93
N ILE A 264 11.08 7.37 -14.21
CA ILE A 264 12.19 6.43 -14.04
C ILE A 264 13.25 6.56 -15.15
N SER A 265 12.89 7.14 -16.30
CA SER A 265 13.75 7.21 -17.47
C SER A 265 15.05 8.01 -17.24
N SER A 266 15.08 8.94 -16.29
CA SER A 266 16.32 9.61 -15.89
C SER A 266 17.26 8.67 -15.14
N LEU A 267 16.72 7.83 -14.23
CA LEU A 267 17.48 6.85 -13.46
C LEU A 267 18.07 5.77 -14.37
N LEU A 268 17.26 5.23 -15.29
CA LEU A 268 17.70 4.17 -16.21
C LEU A 268 18.80 4.64 -17.16
N ARG A 269 18.73 5.90 -17.63
CA ARG A 269 19.80 6.49 -18.45
C ARG A 269 21.11 6.63 -17.69
N LEU A 270 21.07 6.98 -16.40
CA LEU A 270 22.28 7.06 -15.57
C LEU A 270 22.88 5.68 -15.28
N LEU A 271 22.07 4.63 -15.37
CA LEU A 271 22.48 3.22 -15.21
C LEU A 271 22.90 2.56 -16.51
N GLU A 272 22.76 3.24 -17.65
CA GLU A 272 22.95 2.66 -18.97
C GLU A 272 22.06 1.41 -19.21
N ILE A 273 20.90 1.34 -18.54
CA ILE A 273 19.93 0.26 -18.70
C ILE A 273 19.00 0.60 -19.87
N ASP A 274 19.11 -0.17 -20.95
CA ASP A 274 18.15 -0.14 -22.05
C ASP A 274 16.99 -1.09 -21.79
N ILE A 275 15.98 -0.61 -21.07
CA ILE A 275 14.76 -1.39 -20.84
C ILE A 275 13.99 -1.65 -22.14
N SER A 276 14.22 -0.95 -23.26
CA SER A 276 13.51 -1.20 -24.52
C SER A 276 13.79 -2.60 -25.09
N GLN A 277 14.90 -3.23 -24.68
CA GLN A 277 15.30 -4.58 -25.07
C GLN A 277 14.98 -5.65 -24.02
N VAL A 278 14.56 -5.25 -22.82
CA VAL A 278 14.09 -6.17 -21.78
C VAL A 278 12.63 -6.48 -22.07
N ASN A 279 12.38 -7.62 -22.71
CA ASN A 279 11.03 -8.12 -22.95
C ASN A 279 10.24 -8.11 -21.63
N GLY A 280 9.01 -7.59 -21.66
CA GLY A 280 8.06 -7.74 -20.55
C GLY A 280 7.87 -9.20 -20.17
N PRO A 281 7.14 -9.50 -19.07
CA PRO A 281 7.06 -10.85 -18.49
C PRO A 281 6.89 -11.88 -19.60
N GLN A 282 7.91 -12.73 -19.75
CA GLN A 282 7.89 -13.77 -20.77
C GLN A 282 6.66 -14.62 -20.50
N THR A 283 5.74 -14.66 -21.47
CA THR A 283 4.84 -15.80 -21.56
C THR A 283 5.73 -17.01 -21.76
N ILE A 284 5.85 -17.83 -20.71
CA ILE A 284 6.59 -19.09 -20.77
C ILE A 284 6.04 -19.86 -21.97
N PRO A 285 6.88 -20.25 -22.95
CA PRO A 285 6.43 -21.14 -24.02
C PRO A 285 6.06 -22.47 -23.37
N THR A 286 4.77 -22.83 -23.42
CA THR A 286 4.29 -24.19 -23.12
C THR A 286 4.82 -25.17 -24.16
N SER A 287 6.07 -25.63 -23.99
CA SER A 287 6.57 -26.87 -24.61
C SER A 287 7.94 -27.25 -24.07
N GLY A 288 7.99 -28.12 -23.07
CA GLY A 288 9.20 -28.83 -22.63
C GLY A 288 9.00 -29.51 -21.27
N PRO A 289 9.55 -30.72 -21.04
CA PRO A 289 9.42 -31.40 -19.76
C PRO A 289 10.16 -30.59 -18.69
N VAL A 290 9.44 -30.16 -17.66
CA VAL A 290 9.96 -29.44 -16.50
C VAL A 290 11.01 -30.31 -15.82
N ARG A 291 12.29 -29.94 -15.94
CA ARG A 291 13.37 -30.52 -15.11
C ARG A 291 13.31 -29.88 -13.73
N LYS A 292 13.20 -30.72 -12.70
CA LYS A 292 13.19 -30.29 -11.30
C LYS A 292 14.52 -29.61 -10.93
N PRO A 293 14.51 -28.54 -10.12
CA PRO A 293 15.69 -27.77 -9.75
C PRO A 293 16.64 -28.54 -8.80
N ALA A 294 17.90 -28.09 -8.71
CA ALA A 294 18.95 -28.77 -7.94
C ALA A 294 18.69 -28.89 -6.42
N HIS A 295 17.89 -27.98 -5.85
CA HIS A 295 17.44 -28.05 -4.46
C HIS A 295 16.29 -29.05 -4.24
N ALA A 296 15.72 -29.59 -5.32
CA ALA A 296 14.69 -30.64 -5.29
C ALA A 296 15.28 -32.04 -5.59
N LEU A 297 16.61 -32.17 -5.58
CA LEU A 297 17.33 -33.44 -5.70
C LEU A 297 17.88 -33.82 -4.31
N LEU A 298 17.31 -34.85 -3.71
CA LEU A 298 17.77 -35.42 -2.44
C LEU A 298 18.95 -36.39 -2.70
N PRO A 299 19.93 -36.49 -1.78
CA PRO A 299 21.04 -37.45 -1.89
C PRO A 299 20.55 -38.91 -1.92
N GLU A 300 21.22 -39.77 -2.70
CA GLU A 300 20.84 -41.14 -3.07
C GLU A 300 20.84 -42.20 -1.92
N GLU A 301 20.68 -41.81 -0.65
CA GLU A 301 20.57 -42.75 0.48
C GLU A 301 19.24 -42.67 1.27
N GLU A 302 18.21 -42.00 0.73
CA GLU A 302 16.83 -41.99 1.27
C GLU A 302 15.82 -42.59 0.27
N GLU A 303 16.15 -43.74 -0.33
CA GLU A 303 15.32 -44.43 -1.33
C GLU A 303 14.06 -45.14 -0.79
N ASP A 304 13.68 -44.94 0.48
CA ASP A 304 12.50 -45.58 1.07
C ASP A 304 11.56 -44.63 1.84
N GLU A 305 11.24 -43.45 1.30
CA GLU A 305 9.96 -42.77 1.62
C GLU A 305 9.31 -42.17 0.36
N ILE A 306 8.46 -42.98 -0.28
CA ILE A 306 7.70 -42.66 -1.50
C ILE A 306 6.43 -41.84 -1.15
N PRO A 307 6.04 -40.85 -1.98
CA PRO A 307 5.04 -39.81 -1.67
C PRO A 307 3.60 -40.30 -1.65
N VAL A 308 2.81 -39.82 -0.69
CA VAL A 308 1.38 -40.12 -0.60
C VAL A 308 0.57 -39.10 -1.41
N HIS A 309 0.44 -39.34 -2.71
CA HIS A 309 -0.83 -39.05 -3.39
C HIS A 309 -1.80 -40.16 -3.02
N GLY A 310 -2.98 -39.82 -2.47
CA GLY A 310 -4.06 -40.78 -2.27
C GLY A 310 -4.63 -41.28 -3.60
N PRO A 311 -4.98 -42.58 -3.72
CA PRO A 311 -5.61 -43.15 -4.91
C PRO A 311 -7.13 -42.99 -4.83
N ASP A 312 -7.70 -42.19 -5.73
CA ASP A 312 -8.81 -42.59 -6.60
C ASP A 312 -9.41 -41.32 -7.23
N GLY A 313 -9.42 -41.32 -8.56
CA GLY A 313 -10.17 -40.35 -9.33
C GLY A 313 -11.66 -40.57 -9.11
N ASN A 314 -12.34 -39.59 -8.52
CA ASN A 314 -13.58 -39.03 -9.04
C ASN A 314 -14.04 -37.82 -8.21
N MET A 315 -14.62 -36.88 -8.93
CA MET A 315 -15.37 -35.68 -8.53
C MET A 315 -16.01 -35.61 -7.12
N ILE A 316 -15.90 -34.39 -6.54
CA ILE A 316 -16.78 -33.67 -5.56
C ILE A 316 -16.21 -33.44 -4.14
N SER A 317 -15.91 -32.15 -3.88
CA SER A 317 -15.79 -31.37 -2.61
C SER A 317 -15.06 -31.94 -1.38
N ALA A 318 -13.83 -31.44 -1.10
CA ALA A 318 -13.21 -31.26 0.23
C ALA A 318 -11.79 -30.70 0.03
N ASP A 319 -11.51 -29.42 0.33
CA ASP A 319 -10.19 -28.82 0.04
C ASP A 319 -9.81 -27.78 1.13
N GLY A 320 -8.90 -28.13 2.04
CA GLY A 320 -8.48 -27.30 3.18
C GLY A 320 -7.45 -26.20 2.87
N ARG A 321 -7.44 -25.70 1.62
CA ARG A 321 -6.43 -24.76 1.10
C ARG A 321 -6.80 -23.30 1.35
N VAL A 322 -5.78 -22.44 1.44
CA VAL A 322 -5.90 -20.97 1.59
C VAL A 322 -6.77 -20.34 0.50
N ASP A 323 -6.80 -20.94 -0.70
CA ASP A 323 -7.63 -20.48 -1.83
C ASP A 323 -9.13 -20.43 -1.48
N ARG A 324 -9.61 -21.31 -0.58
CA ARG A 324 -11.01 -21.33 -0.12
C ARG A 324 -11.38 -20.18 0.80
N ILE A 325 -10.42 -19.52 1.42
CA ILE A 325 -10.66 -18.35 2.26
C ILE A 325 -11.18 -17.19 1.40
N HIS A 326 -10.64 -17.04 0.18
CA HIS A 326 -11.07 -16.00 -0.76
C HIS A 326 -12.54 -16.20 -1.21
N ASP A 327 -12.89 -17.43 -1.60
CA ASP A 327 -14.24 -17.83 -2.01
C ASP A 327 -15.24 -17.70 -0.85
N SER A 328 -14.85 -18.10 0.36
CA SER A 328 -15.71 -18.08 1.55
C SER A 328 -16.01 -16.65 2.01
N ILE A 329 -15.03 -15.75 1.96
CA ILE A 329 -15.23 -14.33 2.26
C ILE A 329 -16.22 -13.71 1.24
N GLU A 330 -16.09 -14.05 -0.04
CA GLU A 330 -17.01 -13.56 -1.09
C GLU A 330 -18.44 -14.07 -0.87
N ASN A 331 -18.60 -15.35 -0.54
CA ASN A 331 -19.90 -15.95 -0.23
C ASN A 331 -20.59 -15.31 0.99
N VAL A 332 -19.84 -14.99 2.05
CA VAL A 332 -20.39 -14.32 3.25
C VAL A 332 -20.80 -12.88 2.98
N ILE A 333 -20.10 -12.19 2.07
CA ILE A 333 -20.43 -10.81 1.67
C ILE A 333 -21.67 -10.77 0.77
N CYS A 334 -21.77 -11.70 -0.18
CA CYS A 334 -22.88 -11.75 -1.13
C CYS A 334 -24.21 -12.21 -0.51
N ASN A 335 -24.17 -12.85 0.66
CA ASN A 335 -25.35 -13.40 1.32
C ASN A 335 -25.84 -12.49 2.47
N SER A 336 -26.62 -11.46 2.13
CA SER A 336 -27.05 -10.39 3.04
C SER A 336 -28.07 -10.79 4.12
N GLU A 337 -28.56 -12.03 4.10
CA GLU A 337 -29.55 -12.54 5.07
C GLU A 337 -28.92 -13.24 6.29
N GLN A 338 -27.60 -13.41 6.34
CA GLN A 338 -26.92 -14.03 7.47
C GLN A 338 -26.85 -13.09 8.68
N LYS A 339 -27.40 -13.55 9.81
CA LYS A 339 -27.36 -12.84 11.09
C LYS A 339 -25.90 -12.72 11.56
N LYS A 340 -25.35 -11.50 11.52
CA LYS A 340 -24.00 -11.21 12.03
C LYS A 340 -24.01 -11.24 13.56
N GLU A 341 -23.08 -11.98 14.14
CA GLU A 341 -22.92 -12.09 15.59
C GLU A 341 -21.65 -11.36 16.03
N VAL A 342 -21.75 -10.54 17.09
CA VAL A 342 -20.60 -9.81 17.62
C VAL A 342 -19.85 -10.70 18.59
N VAL A 343 -18.59 -10.97 18.26
CA VAL A 343 -17.75 -11.95 18.96
C VAL A 343 -16.46 -11.33 19.49
N LYS A 344 -15.89 -11.96 20.51
CA LYS A 344 -14.53 -11.73 20.99
C LYS A 344 -13.68 -12.92 20.60
N LEU A 345 -12.63 -12.69 19.81
CA LEU A 345 -11.66 -13.71 19.42
C LEU A 345 -10.43 -13.60 20.33
N GLN A 346 -10.03 -14.70 20.93
CA GLN A 346 -8.86 -14.79 21.79
C GLN A 346 -7.94 -15.91 21.32
N THR A 347 -6.70 -15.55 20.98
CA THR A 347 -5.64 -16.51 20.67
C THR A 347 -4.90 -16.90 21.95
N SER A 348 -4.72 -18.18 22.18
CA SER A 348 -3.92 -18.74 23.28
C SER A 348 -2.66 -19.42 22.75
N GLU A 349 -1.89 -20.06 23.62
CA GLU A 349 -0.73 -20.87 23.22
C GLU A 349 -1.13 -22.14 22.45
N THR A 350 -2.31 -22.70 22.72
CA THR A 350 -2.72 -24.02 22.20
C THR A 350 -3.83 -23.95 21.14
N GLY A 351 -4.41 -22.78 20.91
CA GLY A 351 -5.49 -22.62 19.93
C GLY A 351 -6.20 -21.27 20.00
N ILE A 352 -7.33 -21.20 19.31
CA ILE A 352 -8.20 -20.03 19.20
C ILE A 352 -9.53 -20.32 19.89
N GLU A 353 -9.98 -19.38 20.71
CA GLU A 353 -11.31 -19.39 21.31
C GLU A 353 -12.10 -18.16 20.86
N VAL A 354 -13.34 -18.38 20.40
CA VAL A 354 -14.26 -17.32 19.98
C VAL A 354 -15.46 -17.34 20.91
N ARG A 355 -15.75 -16.20 21.54
CA ARG A 355 -16.86 -16.04 22.49
C ARG A 355 -17.88 -15.02 22.01
N ARG A 356 -19.15 -15.24 22.32
CA ARG A 356 -20.20 -14.22 22.18
C ARG A 356 -19.89 -13.04 23.09
N LEU A 357 -19.87 -11.82 22.55
CA LEU A 357 -19.49 -10.64 23.34
C LEU A 357 -20.50 -10.34 24.47
N SER A 358 -21.79 -10.59 24.26
CA SER A 358 -22.84 -10.24 25.22
C SER A 358 -22.97 -11.21 26.41
N THR A 359 -22.75 -12.51 26.21
CA THR A 359 -22.93 -13.56 27.24
C THR A 359 -21.63 -14.20 27.69
N ASN A 360 -20.52 -13.93 27.00
CA ASN A 360 -19.21 -14.58 27.18
C ASN A 360 -19.22 -16.11 26.96
N GLU A 361 -20.24 -16.62 26.28
CA GLU A 361 -20.41 -18.02 25.89
C GLU A 361 -19.42 -18.38 24.78
N VAL A 362 -18.79 -19.56 24.89
CA VAL A 362 -17.85 -20.07 23.87
C VAL A 362 -18.64 -20.55 22.67
N LEU A 363 -18.38 -19.95 21.51
CA LEU A 363 -19.00 -20.30 20.23
C LEU A 363 -18.10 -21.26 19.44
N LEU A 364 -16.79 -21.01 19.45
CA LEU A 364 -15.79 -21.83 18.77
C LEU A 364 -14.57 -22.01 19.69
N ASN A 365 -13.96 -23.19 19.65
CA ASN A 365 -12.71 -23.50 20.33
C ASN A 365 -11.94 -24.51 19.48
N HIS A 366 -10.88 -24.07 18.82
CA HIS A 366 -10.10 -24.88 17.90
C HIS A 366 -8.63 -24.88 18.32
N SER A 367 -8.01 -26.06 18.40
CA SER A 367 -6.57 -26.17 18.56
C SER A 367 -5.85 -25.80 17.27
N TYR A 368 -4.61 -25.31 17.37
CA TYR A 368 -3.79 -25.05 16.17
C TYR A 368 -3.51 -26.32 15.35
N THR A 369 -3.61 -27.52 15.95
CA THR A 369 -3.50 -28.78 15.23
C THR A 369 -4.73 -29.10 14.36
N GLU A 370 -5.85 -28.42 14.58
CA GLU A 370 -7.11 -28.56 13.83
C GLU A 370 -7.26 -27.48 12.77
N ILE A 371 -6.44 -26.42 12.82
CA ILE A 371 -6.52 -25.29 11.88
C ILE A 371 -5.54 -25.54 10.72
N SER A 372 -6.03 -25.52 9.48
CA SER A 372 -5.22 -25.79 8.28
C SER A 372 -4.68 -24.52 7.61
N ALA A 373 -5.38 -23.40 7.75
CA ALA A 373 -5.04 -22.15 7.08
C ALA A 373 -5.68 -20.95 7.78
N CYS A 374 -5.04 -19.78 7.69
CA CYS A 374 -5.66 -18.50 7.99
C CYS A 374 -5.26 -17.45 6.94
N GLY A 375 -6.11 -16.47 6.69
CA GLY A 375 -5.81 -15.44 5.69
C GLY A 375 -6.88 -14.36 5.56
N ARG A 376 -6.63 -13.43 4.65
CA ARG A 376 -7.56 -12.40 4.21
C ARG A 376 -7.33 -12.05 2.76
N ARG A 377 -8.34 -11.47 2.10
CA ARG A 377 -8.18 -10.95 0.74
C ARG A 377 -7.45 -9.61 0.75
N THR A 378 -6.70 -9.31 -0.31
CA THR A 378 -5.95 -8.05 -0.47
C THR A 378 -6.84 -6.86 -0.84
N ASP A 379 -8.01 -7.13 -1.41
CA ASP A 379 -9.04 -6.14 -1.78
C ASP A 379 -10.06 -5.87 -0.65
N MET A 380 -10.14 -6.75 0.36
CA MET A 380 -11.12 -6.70 1.45
C MET A 380 -10.45 -6.84 2.83
N LEU A 381 -9.64 -5.84 3.19
CA LEU A 381 -8.74 -5.92 4.34
C LEU A 381 -9.40 -6.01 5.73
N LEU A 382 -10.71 -5.74 5.83
CA LEU A 382 -11.50 -5.85 7.07
C LEU A 382 -11.98 -7.27 7.33
N TYR A 383 -12.06 -8.10 6.28
CA TYR A 383 -12.53 -9.48 6.39
C TYR A 383 -11.33 -10.41 6.46
N PHE A 384 -11.36 -11.31 7.41
CA PHE A 384 -10.35 -12.35 7.55
C PHE A 384 -11.03 -13.66 7.93
N GLY A 385 -10.32 -14.78 7.74
CA GLY A 385 -10.85 -16.07 8.14
C GLY A 385 -9.76 -17.08 8.41
N TYR A 386 -10.18 -18.19 9.01
CA TYR A 386 -9.36 -19.37 9.17
C TYR A 386 -10.18 -20.63 8.89
N ILE A 387 -9.51 -21.67 8.45
CA ILE A 387 -10.09 -22.97 8.12
C ILE A 387 -9.72 -23.93 9.24
N ALA A 388 -10.71 -24.58 9.83
CA ALA A 388 -10.50 -25.65 10.82
C ALA A 388 -11.18 -26.95 10.38
N GLY A 389 -10.51 -28.06 10.60
CA GLY A 389 -11.06 -29.40 10.46
C GLY A 389 -12.01 -29.75 11.61
N GLU A 390 -12.82 -30.78 11.41
CA GLU A 390 -13.64 -31.38 12.46
C GLU A 390 -12.80 -32.11 13.54
N THR A 391 -11.53 -32.38 13.23
CA THR A 391 -10.51 -32.89 14.13
C THR A 391 -9.13 -32.36 13.70
N THR A 392 -8.03 -32.95 14.19
CA THR A 392 -6.68 -32.54 13.80
C THR A 392 -6.48 -32.68 12.28
N CYS A 393 -5.73 -31.76 11.68
CA CYS A 393 -5.58 -31.65 10.22
C CYS A 393 -5.12 -32.94 9.54
N ASN A 394 -4.39 -33.81 10.24
CA ASN A 394 -3.92 -35.10 9.72
C ASN A 394 -5.01 -36.19 9.69
N LEU A 395 -6.09 -36.01 10.44
CA LEU A 395 -7.21 -36.94 10.56
C LEU A 395 -8.53 -36.37 9.99
N ALA A 396 -8.59 -35.05 9.82
CA ALA A 396 -9.75 -34.31 9.37
C ALA A 396 -10.08 -34.61 7.90
N LYS A 397 -11.36 -34.82 7.63
CA LYS A 397 -11.95 -35.01 6.30
C LYS A 397 -12.82 -33.82 5.89
N ASP A 398 -13.35 -33.09 6.87
CA ASP A 398 -14.28 -31.99 6.67
C ASP A 398 -13.72 -30.68 7.24
N PHE A 399 -13.53 -29.70 6.36
CA PHE A 399 -12.98 -28.40 6.73
C PHE A 399 -14.04 -27.31 6.67
N THR A 400 -14.13 -26.50 7.71
CA THR A 400 -15.03 -25.34 7.80
C THR A 400 -14.22 -24.05 7.80
N CYS A 401 -14.57 -23.12 6.91
CA CYS A 401 -13.99 -21.78 6.89
C CYS A 401 -14.82 -20.82 7.75
N PHE A 402 -14.21 -20.26 8.79
CA PHE A 402 -14.80 -19.27 9.66
C PHE A 402 -14.35 -17.88 9.22
N VAL A 403 -15.32 -17.02 8.87
CA VAL A 403 -15.07 -15.66 8.39
C VAL A 403 -15.50 -14.65 9.44
N PHE A 404 -14.66 -13.65 9.64
CA PHE A 404 -14.85 -12.57 10.61
C PHE A 404 -14.64 -11.21 9.94
N GLU A 405 -15.32 -10.21 10.48
CA GLU A 405 -15.19 -8.80 10.11
C GLU A 405 -14.58 -8.06 11.30
N SER A 406 -13.47 -7.36 11.09
CA SER A 406 -12.83 -6.51 12.11
C SER A 406 -13.33 -5.07 12.04
N ASN A 407 -13.08 -4.30 13.10
CA ASN A 407 -13.40 -2.86 13.12
C ASN A 407 -12.48 -2.08 12.17
N ASP A 408 -11.23 -2.52 12.05
CA ASP A 408 -10.25 -1.95 11.13
C ASP A 408 -9.25 -2.98 10.58
N ALA A 409 -8.57 -2.63 9.49
CA ALA A 409 -7.65 -3.52 8.77
C ALA A 409 -6.37 -3.86 9.55
N SER A 410 -6.01 -3.06 10.56
CA SER A 410 -4.87 -3.33 11.44
C SER A 410 -5.25 -4.39 12.47
N GLU A 411 -6.47 -4.32 13.02
CA GLU A 411 -7.01 -5.34 13.92
C GLU A 411 -7.05 -6.72 13.24
N ALA A 412 -7.61 -6.81 12.03
CA ALA A 412 -7.59 -8.05 11.24
C ALA A 412 -6.17 -8.59 11.01
N LYS A 413 -5.21 -7.68 10.71
CA LYS A 413 -3.81 -8.06 10.53
C LYS A 413 -3.18 -8.61 11.81
N ILE A 414 -3.40 -7.95 12.95
CA ILE A 414 -2.88 -8.39 14.25
C ILE A 414 -3.42 -9.78 14.58
N ILE A 415 -4.73 -10.00 14.42
CA ILE A 415 -5.37 -11.29 14.67
C ILE A 415 -4.75 -12.39 13.79
N LEU A 416 -4.63 -12.14 12.48
CA LEU A 416 -4.01 -13.10 11.56
C LEU A 416 -2.56 -13.41 11.92
N CYS A 417 -1.77 -12.39 12.29
CA CYS A 417 -0.40 -12.60 12.75
C CYS A 417 -0.35 -13.43 14.05
N SER A 418 -1.29 -13.22 14.98
CA SER A 418 -1.37 -14.02 16.21
C SER A 418 -1.74 -15.47 15.95
N ILE A 419 -2.65 -15.74 14.99
CA ILE A 419 -3.00 -17.10 14.56
C ILE A 419 -1.80 -17.76 13.87
N ALA A 420 -1.12 -17.03 12.98
CA ALA A 420 0.06 -17.52 12.28
C ALA A 420 1.20 -17.92 13.23
N GLN A 421 1.48 -17.08 14.24
CA GLN A 421 2.43 -17.40 15.30
C GLN A 421 2.03 -18.64 16.12
N GLY A 422 0.73 -18.91 16.23
CA GLY A 422 0.20 -20.11 16.85
C GLY A 422 0.54 -21.39 16.08
N PHE A 423 0.47 -21.35 14.74
CA PHE A 423 0.92 -22.47 13.90
C PHE A 423 2.39 -22.79 14.14
N GLU A 424 3.24 -21.76 14.13
CA GLU A 424 4.68 -21.94 14.32
C GLU A 424 4.97 -22.62 15.65
N ARG A 425 4.39 -22.15 16.76
CA ARG A 425 4.61 -22.74 18.09
C ARG A 425 4.20 -24.21 18.15
N THR A 426 3.11 -24.57 17.50
CA THR A 426 2.55 -25.93 17.57
C THR A 426 3.31 -26.93 16.70
N HIS A 427 4.00 -26.44 15.65
CA HIS A 427 4.92 -27.26 14.84
C HIS A 427 6.18 -27.71 15.61
N TRP A 428 6.58 -27.02 16.68
CA TRP A 428 7.76 -27.38 17.48
C TRP A 428 7.48 -28.39 18.61
N PHE A 429 6.22 -28.79 18.83
CA PHE A 429 5.80 -29.68 19.93
C PHE A 429 5.21 -31.02 19.47
N LEU A 430 5.19 -31.30 18.16
CA LEU A 430 4.77 -32.59 17.59
C LEU A 430 5.96 -33.39 17.07
#